data_AF-A0A1N6EVS0-F1
#
_entry.id   AF-A0A1N6EVS0-F1
#
_cell.length_a   1.000
_cell.length_b   1.000
_cell.length_c   1.000
_cell.angle_alpha   90.00
_cell.angle_beta   90.00
_cell.angle_gamma   90.00
#
_symmetry.space_group_name_H-M   'P 1'
#
loop_
_entity.id
_entity.type
_entity.pdbx_description
1 polymer ?
#
loop_
_entity_poly.entity_id
_entity_poly.type
_entity_poly.pdbx_seq_one_letter_code
_entity_poly.pdbx_strand_id
1 'polypeptide(L)'
;MRSRAIRSVANQWFSIDPQDISNTGKYRSPETPGKPVAICRIPFTVKGLTAIGPVWNNSIDWYYGGYIMGSLFEAHALPFDPPEPMETRWSALMPDARNVTPLYLQLARNLATAIHCGVWSAGEALPSERTLSDAIGVSRITARKAIELLVEQGLIRRSPGAGSFITPRVEDPLSRLTGFTKKMQQRGFRPDSVWLERGIRAANRDELVHLGLSPGAAVTSLRRLRRADGIVMAVEHSALPAAIVPDPQAIGVSLYSYLEQRGMAVVRALQHFRAVNATSEIASLMDIEPRSALLVITRIGYSADQRAIELTDTYCRDDYYDFVAELRQ
;
A
#
# COMPACT_ATOMS: atom_id res chain seq x y z
N MET A 1 3.38 5.27 55.44
CA MET A 1 2.68 3.98 55.27
C MET A 1 2.25 3.88 53.81
N ARG A 2 2.71 2.86 53.05
CA ARG A 2 1.92 1.74 52.47
C ARG A 2 0.69 2.20 51.64
N SER A 3 0.45 1.80 50.39
CA SER A 3 1.03 0.78 49.47
C SER A 3 0.78 1.20 48.01
N ARG A 4 1.62 0.97 46.99
CA ARG A 4 2.13 -0.29 46.37
C ARG A 4 1.05 -1.26 45.85
N ALA A 5 1.05 -1.44 44.52
CA ALA A 5 1.13 -2.72 43.78
C ALA A 5 0.02 -2.99 42.74
N ILE A 6 0.44 -3.09 41.48
CA ILE A 6 -0.30 -3.65 40.34
C ILE A 6 0.18 -5.10 40.12
N ARG A 7 -0.74 -6.07 40.04
CA ARG A 7 -0.64 -7.43 39.43
C ARG A 7 -2.10 -7.95 39.32
N SER A 8 -2.63 -8.24 38.12
CA SER A 8 -2.48 -9.49 37.36
C SER A 8 -3.02 -10.75 38.07
N VAL A 9 -4.15 -11.29 37.58
CA VAL A 9 -4.48 -12.72 37.35
C VAL A 9 -5.56 -12.80 36.25
N ALA A 10 -5.59 -13.89 35.49
CA ALA A 10 -6.45 -14.13 34.32
C ALA A 10 -7.64 -15.08 34.58
N ASN A 11 -8.34 -15.44 33.49
CA ASN A 11 -9.34 -16.52 33.32
C ASN A 11 -10.80 -16.27 33.75
N GLN A 12 -11.68 -16.24 32.75
CA GLN A 12 -12.95 -16.97 32.79
C GLN A 12 -13.31 -17.45 31.37
N TRP A 13 -13.32 -18.78 31.19
CA TRP A 13 -13.80 -19.46 29.99
C TRP A 13 -15.24 -19.95 30.24
N PHE A 14 -16.08 -19.97 29.21
CA PHE A 14 -17.40 -20.62 29.29
C PHE A 14 -17.28 -22.11 28.94
N SER A 15 -17.86 -22.96 29.78
CA SER A 15 -18.03 -24.39 29.52
C SER A 15 -19.29 -24.66 28.68
N ILE A 16 -19.25 -25.73 27.87
CA ILE A 16 -20.44 -26.39 27.31
C ILE A 16 -20.33 -27.87 27.71
N ASP A 17 -21.41 -28.43 28.24
CA ASP A 17 -21.48 -29.80 28.77
C ASP A 17 -22.01 -30.77 27.68
N PRO A 18 -21.31 -31.86 27.34
CA PRO A 18 -21.66 -32.69 26.19
C PRO A 18 -22.53 -33.91 26.56
N GLN A 19 -23.79 -33.68 26.91
CA GLN A 19 -24.84 -34.72 26.89
C GLN A 19 -26.17 -34.18 26.36
N ASP A 20 -26.42 -34.32 25.06
CA ASP A 20 -27.76 -34.73 24.62
C ASP A 20 -27.78 -35.37 23.21
N ILE A 21 -28.01 -36.68 23.24
CA ILE A 21 -28.82 -37.49 22.30
C ILE A 21 -28.39 -37.56 20.82
N SER A 22 -27.77 -38.70 20.52
CA SER A 22 -27.80 -39.40 19.25
C SER A 22 -29.22 -39.87 18.86
N ASN A 23 -29.61 -39.73 17.57
CA ASN A 23 -30.34 -40.81 16.89
C ASN A 23 -30.12 -40.80 15.37
N THR A 24 -30.20 -41.99 14.75
CA THR A 24 -29.85 -42.24 13.35
C THR A 24 -31.06 -42.36 12.44
N GLY A 25 -30.93 -41.90 11.19
CA GLY A 25 -31.93 -42.13 10.13
C GLY A 25 -31.26 -42.19 8.75
N LYS A 26 -31.13 -43.41 8.18
CA LYS A 26 -30.59 -43.65 6.84
C LYS A 26 -31.62 -43.28 5.76
N TYR A 27 -31.20 -42.70 4.63
CA TYR A 27 -31.74 -43.08 3.30
C TYR A 27 -30.75 -42.75 2.16
N ARG A 28 -30.93 -43.42 1.00
CA ARG A 28 -29.96 -43.49 -0.12
C ARG A 28 -30.06 -42.31 -1.11
N SER A 29 -28.95 -42.09 -1.83
CA SER A 29 -28.86 -41.37 -3.11
C SER A 29 -29.69 -42.05 -4.22
N PRO A 30 -30.19 -41.28 -5.21
CA PRO A 30 -29.67 -41.49 -6.57
C PRO A 30 -29.30 -40.21 -7.35
N GLU A 31 -28.50 -40.44 -8.40
CA GLU A 31 -28.00 -39.57 -9.47
C GLU A 31 -29.17 -38.92 -10.29
N THR A 32 -29.11 -37.81 -11.04
CA THR A 32 -28.04 -36.93 -11.61
C THR A 32 -28.63 -35.51 -11.88
N PRO A 33 -28.08 -34.67 -12.80
CA PRO A 33 -27.15 -33.55 -12.60
C PRO A 33 -27.78 -32.14 -12.44
N GLY A 34 -27.18 -31.27 -11.60
CA GLY A 34 -27.47 -29.82 -11.59
C GLY A 34 -26.78 -29.06 -10.45
N LYS A 35 -25.94 -28.07 -10.76
CA LYS A 35 -25.35 -27.10 -9.81
C LYS A 35 -26.43 -26.13 -9.28
N PRO A 36 -26.32 -25.51 -8.08
CA PRO A 36 -25.10 -24.83 -7.62
C PRO A 36 -24.74 -24.84 -6.12
N VAL A 37 -23.59 -24.20 -5.86
CA VAL A 37 -22.88 -23.89 -4.61
C VAL A 37 -23.76 -23.58 -3.40
N ALA A 38 -23.44 -24.20 -2.26
CA ALA A 38 -24.03 -23.88 -0.96
C ALA A 38 -23.39 -22.64 -0.33
N ILE A 39 -24.19 -21.61 -0.03
CA ILE A 39 -23.78 -20.45 0.78
C ILE A 39 -24.14 -20.73 2.23
N CYS A 40 -23.12 -20.82 3.10
CA CYS A 40 -23.34 -20.96 4.54
C CYS A 40 -23.81 -19.62 5.14
N ARG A 41 -25.09 -19.53 5.52
CA ARG A 41 -25.64 -18.40 6.28
C ARG A 41 -25.64 -18.73 7.78
N ILE A 42 -24.79 -18.03 8.54
CA ILE A 42 -24.90 -17.97 10.00
C ILE A 42 -26.06 -17.01 10.34
N PRO A 43 -27.03 -17.39 11.20
CA PRO A 43 -28.15 -16.51 11.52
C PRO A 43 -27.75 -15.47 12.58
N PHE A 44 -28.17 -14.22 12.37
CA PHE A 44 -28.29 -13.24 13.45
C PHE A 44 -29.65 -12.56 13.37
N THR A 45 -30.36 -12.51 14.50
CA THR A 45 -31.77 -12.12 14.56
C THR A 45 -31.90 -10.63 14.86
N VAL A 46 -32.45 -9.85 13.94
CA VAL A 46 -33.04 -8.54 14.23
C VAL A 46 -34.56 -8.70 14.16
N LYS A 47 -35.26 -8.30 15.22
CA LYS A 47 -36.72 -8.45 15.33
C LYS A 47 -37.46 -7.53 14.35
N GLY A 48 -38.29 -8.14 13.51
CA GLY A 48 -39.55 -7.53 13.06
C GLY A 48 -39.49 -6.61 11.84
N LEU A 49 -39.42 -7.21 10.64
CA LEU A 49 -40.44 -7.03 9.58
C LEU A 49 -40.10 -7.90 8.37
N THR A 50 -41.08 -8.67 7.89
CA THR A 50 -40.93 -9.58 6.75
C THR A 50 -41.31 -8.86 5.47
N ALA A 51 -40.44 -8.86 4.46
CA ALA A 51 -40.76 -8.41 3.11
C ALA A 51 -40.34 -9.47 2.08
N ILE A 52 -41.26 -9.84 1.20
CA ILE A 52 -41.06 -10.78 0.10
C ILE A 52 -41.36 -10.02 -1.20
N GLY A 53 -40.39 -9.86 -2.09
CA GLY A 53 -40.54 -9.12 -3.35
C GLY A 53 -39.29 -9.25 -4.24
N PRO A 54 -39.43 -9.14 -5.58
CA PRO A 54 -38.36 -9.44 -6.53
C PRO A 54 -37.35 -8.29 -6.68
N VAL A 55 -36.12 -8.66 -7.05
CA VAL A 55 -35.01 -7.73 -7.30
C VAL A 55 -35.25 -6.91 -8.57
N TRP A 56 -35.06 -5.60 -8.49
CA TRP A 56 -34.81 -4.72 -9.63
C TRP A 56 -33.59 -3.82 -9.38
N ASN A 57 -33.05 -3.30 -10.48
CA ASN A 57 -31.69 -2.78 -10.61
C ASN A 57 -31.58 -1.29 -10.25
N ASN A 58 -30.41 -0.87 -9.74
CA ASN A 58 -29.88 0.51 -9.68
C ASN A 58 -30.84 1.70 -9.42
N SER A 59 -30.94 2.16 -8.16
CA SER A 59 -30.62 3.55 -7.78
C SER A 59 -30.51 3.70 -6.25
N ILE A 60 -29.89 4.79 -5.79
CA ILE A 60 -29.59 5.12 -4.39
C ILE A 60 -30.77 5.85 -3.73
N ASP A 61 -30.96 5.68 -2.41
CA ASP A 61 -31.44 6.78 -1.55
C ASP A 61 -31.13 6.57 -0.06
N TRP A 62 -30.70 7.65 0.63
CA TRP A 62 -30.50 7.71 2.07
C TRP A 62 -31.63 8.50 2.73
N TYR A 63 -32.51 7.84 3.48
CA TYR A 63 -33.55 8.51 4.27
C TYR A 63 -33.24 8.50 5.77
N TYR A 64 -32.86 9.67 6.31
CA TYR A 64 -33.03 10.00 7.72
C TYR A 64 -34.43 10.61 7.91
N GLY A 65 -35.25 10.04 8.80
CA GLY A 65 -36.59 10.55 9.12
C GLY A 65 -36.70 11.10 10.54
N GLY A 66 -37.21 12.33 10.70
CA GLY A 66 -37.44 12.98 12.01
C GLY A 66 -38.22 14.29 11.92
N TYR A 67 -39.46 14.28 12.43
CA TYR A 67 -40.49 15.35 12.43
C TYR A 67 -40.66 15.99 13.84
N ILE A 68 -41.24 17.18 14.12
CA ILE A 68 -41.97 18.26 13.37
C ILE A 68 -41.64 19.62 14.04
N MET A 69 -41.56 20.75 13.31
CA MET A 69 -42.27 22.04 13.62
C MET A 69 -41.86 23.20 12.69
N GLY A 70 -42.81 24.09 12.37
CA GLY A 70 -42.69 25.03 11.25
C GLY A 70 -42.34 26.48 11.59
N SER A 71 -41.78 27.18 10.59
CA SER A 71 -41.86 28.63 10.41
C SER A 71 -41.64 28.96 8.93
N LEU A 72 -42.20 30.09 8.46
CA LEU A 72 -42.11 30.50 7.06
C LEU A 72 -40.71 30.99 6.70
N PHE A 73 -40.07 30.32 5.74
CA PHE A 73 -39.00 30.89 4.92
C PHE A 73 -39.11 30.31 3.50
N GLU A 74 -39.31 31.18 2.50
CA GLU A 74 -39.20 30.81 1.09
C GLU A 74 -37.73 30.62 0.71
N ALA A 75 -37.20 29.42 0.98
CA ALA A 75 -35.92 29.01 0.46
C ALA A 75 -36.05 28.79 -1.07
N HIS A 76 -35.63 29.79 -1.85
CA HIS A 76 -35.31 29.59 -3.26
C HIS A 76 -34.19 28.55 -3.35
N ALA A 77 -34.55 27.30 -3.65
CA ALA A 77 -33.61 26.23 -3.91
C ALA A 77 -32.86 26.54 -5.21
N LEU A 78 -31.65 27.10 -5.09
CA LEU A 78 -30.70 27.11 -6.19
C LEU A 78 -30.35 25.65 -6.52
N PRO A 79 -30.39 25.23 -7.80
CA PRO A 79 -29.99 23.89 -8.18
C PRO A 79 -28.50 23.71 -7.86
N PHE A 80 -28.19 22.83 -6.92
CA PHE A 80 -26.85 22.32 -6.72
C PHE A 80 -26.69 21.11 -7.67
N ASP A 81 -26.28 21.40 -8.91
CA ASP A 81 -25.85 20.35 -9.82
C ASP A 81 -24.57 19.71 -9.26
N PRO A 82 -24.50 18.37 -9.11
CA PRO A 82 -23.26 17.72 -8.71
C PRO A 82 -22.20 17.95 -9.80
N PRO A 83 -20.95 18.33 -9.45
CA PRO A 83 -19.92 18.67 -10.43
C PRO A 83 -19.67 17.50 -11.37
N GLU A 84 -19.58 17.78 -12.67
CA GLU A 84 -19.40 16.73 -13.67
C GLU A 84 -18.10 15.94 -13.42
N PRO A 85 -18.03 14.65 -13.83
CA PRO A 85 -16.86 13.79 -13.57
C PRO A 85 -15.52 14.39 -14.01
N MET A 86 -15.53 15.31 -14.98
CA MET A 86 -14.34 16.00 -15.47
C MET A 86 -13.82 17.08 -14.51
N GLU A 87 -14.69 17.82 -13.81
CA GLU A 87 -14.28 18.81 -12.80
C GLU A 87 -13.58 18.14 -11.60
N THR A 88 -14.06 16.96 -11.20
CA THR A 88 -13.43 16.14 -10.17
C THR A 88 -11.98 15.77 -10.51
N ARG A 89 -11.69 15.52 -11.79
CA ARG A 89 -10.33 15.16 -12.26
C ARG A 89 -9.35 16.32 -12.18
N TRP A 90 -9.80 17.56 -12.43
CA TRP A 90 -8.93 18.74 -12.36
C TRP A 90 -8.60 19.15 -10.93
N SER A 91 -9.57 19.04 -10.02
CA SER A 91 -9.40 19.28 -8.58
C SER A 91 -8.21 18.48 -8.00
N ALA A 92 -8.12 17.19 -8.34
CA ALA A 92 -7.03 16.31 -7.91
C ALA A 92 -5.63 16.72 -8.42
N LEU A 93 -5.55 17.63 -9.39
CA LEU A 93 -4.29 18.07 -9.99
C LEU A 93 -3.80 19.45 -9.48
N MET A 94 -4.61 20.18 -8.72
CA MET A 94 -4.31 21.55 -8.28
C MET A 94 -3.07 21.64 -7.35
N PRO A 95 -2.02 22.39 -7.71
CA PRO A 95 -0.90 22.68 -6.81
C PRO A 95 -1.29 23.60 -5.65
N ASP A 96 -0.72 23.43 -4.45
CA ASP A 96 -0.83 24.42 -3.38
C ASP A 96 0.24 25.51 -3.56
N ALA A 97 -0.21 26.72 -3.91
CA ALA A 97 0.65 27.88 -4.09
C ALA A 97 1.35 28.34 -2.79
N ARG A 98 0.93 27.88 -1.61
CA ARG A 98 1.56 28.16 -0.31
C ARG A 98 2.68 27.17 0.01
N ASN A 99 2.77 26.05 -0.71
CA ASN A 99 3.83 25.07 -0.54
C ASN A 99 5.10 25.57 -1.26
N VAL A 100 6.24 25.56 -0.56
CA VAL A 100 7.55 26.00 -1.06
C VAL A 100 8.11 25.13 -2.21
N THR A 101 7.49 23.98 -2.47
CA THR A 101 7.82 23.09 -3.60
C THR A 101 7.49 23.77 -4.93
N PRO A 102 8.41 23.78 -5.93
CA PRO A 102 8.13 24.31 -7.26
C PRO A 102 6.86 23.73 -7.91
N LEU A 103 5.99 24.59 -8.47
CA LEU A 103 4.67 24.22 -8.99
C LEU A 103 4.68 23.05 -10.00
N TYR A 104 5.74 22.89 -10.81
CA TYR A 104 5.84 21.79 -11.77
C TYR A 104 6.09 20.44 -11.10
N LEU A 105 6.80 20.41 -9.95
CA LEU A 105 6.99 19.20 -9.14
C LEU A 105 5.71 18.85 -8.38
N GLN A 106 4.97 19.85 -7.90
CA GLN A 106 3.65 19.63 -7.31
C GLN A 106 2.68 19.04 -8.34
N LEU A 107 2.56 19.64 -9.52
CA LEU A 107 1.71 19.13 -10.60
C LEU A 107 2.13 17.73 -11.07
N ALA A 108 3.44 17.46 -11.18
CA ALA A 108 3.92 16.12 -11.53
C ALA A 108 3.53 15.08 -10.47
N ARG A 109 3.71 15.38 -9.18
CA ARG A 109 3.27 14.52 -8.07
C ARG A 109 1.76 14.29 -8.11
N ASN A 110 0.97 15.35 -8.19
CA ASN A 110 -0.49 15.26 -8.21
C ASN A 110 -0.99 14.40 -9.40
N LEU A 111 -0.39 14.57 -10.58
CA LEU A 111 -0.74 13.78 -11.76
C LEU A 111 -0.27 12.33 -11.65
N ALA A 112 0.90 12.05 -11.08
CA ALA A 112 1.33 10.70 -10.74
C ALA A 112 0.35 10.02 -9.75
N THR A 113 -0.05 10.72 -8.68
CA THR A 113 -1.06 10.23 -7.72
C THR A 113 -2.40 9.96 -8.41
N ALA A 114 -2.88 10.87 -9.27
CA ALA A 114 -4.13 10.67 -10.01
C ALA A 114 -4.07 9.46 -10.97
N ILE A 115 -2.92 9.21 -11.62
CA ILE A 115 -2.66 8.00 -12.41
C ILE A 115 -2.63 6.75 -11.51
N HIS A 116 -1.99 6.82 -10.35
CA HIS A 116 -1.87 5.69 -9.42
C HIS A 116 -3.20 5.30 -8.75
N CYS A 117 -4.05 6.28 -8.44
CA CYS A 117 -5.41 6.09 -7.92
C CYS A 117 -6.45 5.72 -9.00
N GLY A 118 -6.07 5.60 -10.27
CA GLY A 118 -6.97 5.23 -11.37
C GLY A 118 -7.94 6.33 -11.82
N VAL A 119 -7.70 7.59 -11.43
CA VAL A 119 -8.44 8.77 -11.94
C VAL A 119 -8.19 8.95 -13.45
N TRP A 120 -6.97 8.62 -13.87
CA TRP A 120 -6.56 8.47 -15.27
C TRP A 120 -6.25 7.01 -15.57
N SER A 121 -6.86 6.46 -16.62
CA SER A 121 -6.74 5.05 -17.00
C SER A 121 -5.45 4.76 -17.79
N ALA A 122 -4.95 3.53 -17.65
CA ALA A 122 -3.86 3.02 -18.48
C ALA A 122 -4.18 3.13 -19.98
N GLY A 123 -3.30 3.76 -20.75
CA GLY A 123 -3.50 4.00 -22.19
C GLY A 123 -4.42 5.16 -22.54
N GLU A 124 -5.05 5.83 -21.57
CA GLU A 124 -5.84 7.05 -21.79
C GLU A 124 -4.96 8.19 -22.32
N ALA A 125 -5.53 9.03 -23.19
CA ALA A 125 -4.84 10.22 -23.68
C ALA A 125 -4.86 11.32 -22.60
N LEU A 126 -3.70 11.82 -22.22
CA LEU A 126 -3.61 13.00 -21.37
C LEU A 126 -4.02 14.24 -22.19
N PRO A 127 -4.85 15.14 -21.63
CA PRO A 127 -5.15 16.45 -22.19
C PRO A 127 -3.89 17.23 -22.60
N SER A 128 -4.03 18.08 -23.61
CA SER A 128 -2.91 18.88 -24.13
C SER A 128 -2.30 19.78 -23.05
N GLU A 129 -1.02 20.13 -23.18
CA GLU A 129 -0.34 21.09 -22.26
C GLU A 129 -1.13 22.39 -22.07
N ARG A 130 -1.86 22.82 -23.12
CA ARG A 130 -2.75 23.98 -23.08
C ARG A 130 -4.00 23.69 -22.27
N THR A 131 -4.70 22.59 -22.53
CA THR A 131 -5.91 22.21 -21.77
C THR A 131 -5.58 22.07 -20.29
N LEU A 132 -4.45 21.45 -19.98
CA LEU A 132 -3.95 21.27 -18.62
C LEU A 132 -3.55 22.60 -17.96
N SER A 133 -2.91 23.53 -18.70
CA SER A 133 -2.59 24.86 -18.17
C SER A 133 -3.84 25.68 -17.88
N ASP A 134 -4.79 25.66 -18.81
CA ASP A 134 -5.99 26.50 -18.79
C ASP A 134 -6.97 26.00 -17.70
N ALA A 135 -7.06 24.68 -17.44
CA ALA A 135 -7.91 24.09 -16.41
C ALA A 135 -7.35 24.21 -14.97
N ILE A 136 -6.03 24.17 -14.79
CA ILE A 136 -5.38 24.16 -13.46
C ILE A 136 -4.91 25.57 -13.04
N GLY A 137 -4.84 26.52 -13.98
CA GLY A 137 -4.37 27.88 -13.69
C GLY A 137 -2.85 28.01 -13.57
N VAL A 138 -2.09 27.10 -14.19
CA VAL A 138 -0.61 27.13 -14.20
C VAL A 138 -0.07 27.60 -15.55
N SER A 139 1.19 28.07 -15.60
CA SER A 139 1.81 28.40 -16.88
C SER A 139 1.99 27.14 -17.76
N ARG A 140 1.93 27.29 -19.09
CA ARG A 140 2.23 26.19 -20.03
C ARG A 140 3.63 25.61 -19.87
N ILE A 141 4.60 26.43 -19.43
CA ILE A 141 5.97 25.98 -19.13
C ILE A 141 5.96 25.07 -17.89
N THR A 142 5.13 25.38 -16.89
CA THR A 142 4.92 24.55 -15.70
C THR A 142 4.27 23.21 -16.06
N ALA A 143 3.20 23.24 -16.86
CA ALA A 143 2.50 22.04 -17.34
C ALA A 143 3.43 21.14 -18.17
N ARG A 144 4.18 21.73 -19.11
CA ARG A 144 5.19 21.01 -19.91
C ARG A 144 6.23 20.33 -19.04
N LYS A 145 6.87 21.05 -18.11
CA LYS A 145 7.89 20.49 -17.23
C LYS A 145 7.35 19.35 -16.35
N ALA A 146 6.11 19.44 -15.89
CA ALA A 146 5.47 18.36 -15.14
C ALA A 146 5.26 17.11 -16.01
N ILE A 147 4.76 17.27 -17.24
CA ILE A 147 4.61 16.17 -18.19
C ILE A 147 5.96 15.59 -18.60
N GLU A 148 7.01 16.41 -18.78
CA GLU A 148 8.36 15.96 -19.14
C GLU A 148 8.97 15.09 -18.04
N LEU A 149 8.84 15.47 -16.76
CA LEU A 149 9.21 14.59 -15.64
C LEU A 149 8.48 13.24 -15.70
N LEU A 150 7.18 13.23 -15.94
CA LEU A 150 6.37 12.01 -16.00
C LEU A 150 6.70 11.15 -17.23
N VAL A 151 7.22 11.75 -18.30
CA VAL A 151 7.76 11.06 -19.48
C VAL A 151 9.14 10.47 -19.19
N GLU A 152 10.02 11.21 -18.49
CA GLU A 152 11.31 10.68 -18.02
C GLU A 152 11.13 9.51 -17.02
N GLN A 153 10.10 9.59 -16.17
CA GLN A 153 9.66 8.54 -15.26
C GLN A 153 8.92 7.39 -15.94
N GLY A 154 8.66 7.46 -17.25
CA GLY A 154 7.94 6.42 -17.99
C GLY A 154 6.46 6.25 -17.61
N LEU A 155 5.90 7.08 -16.73
CA LEU A 155 4.46 7.09 -16.39
C LEU A 155 3.60 7.61 -17.55
N ILE A 156 4.20 8.42 -18.42
CA ILE A 156 3.59 8.95 -19.65
C ILE A 156 4.47 8.61 -20.85
N ARG A 157 3.87 8.24 -21.97
CA ARG A 157 4.53 8.12 -23.27
C ARG A 157 4.06 9.22 -24.22
N ARG A 158 4.97 9.85 -24.95
CA ARG A 158 4.62 10.75 -26.06
C ARG A 158 4.52 9.95 -27.36
N SER A 159 3.42 10.12 -28.09
CA SER A 159 3.23 9.58 -29.44
C SER A 159 3.26 10.73 -30.45
N PRO A 160 4.23 10.76 -31.39
CA PRO A 160 4.32 11.82 -32.39
C PRO A 160 2.99 12.02 -33.15
N GLY A 161 2.50 13.26 -33.18
CA GLY A 161 1.24 13.62 -33.84
C GLY A 161 -0.05 13.20 -33.10
N ALA A 162 0.01 12.29 -32.12
CA ALA A 162 -1.16 11.78 -31.41
C ALA A 162 -1.29 12.23 -29.94
N GLY A 163 -0.24 12.82 -29.36
CA GLY A 163 -0.27 13.43 -28.02
C GLY A 163 0.46 12.63 -26.94
N SER A 164 0.10 12.87 -25.68
CA SER A 164 0.66 12.18 -24.52
C SER A 164 -0.33 11.14 -24.01
N PHE A 165 0.13 9.95 -23.62
CA PHE A 165 -0.72 8.85 -23.16
C PHE A 165 -0.19 8.28 -21.85
N ILE A 166 -1.08 7.87 -20.96
CA ILE A 166 -0.69 7.18 -19.72
C ILE A 166 -0.09 5.83 -20.09
N THR A 167 1.11 5.54 -19.60
CA THR A 167 1.76 4.25 -19.82
C THR A 167 0.98 3.16 -19.07
N PRO A 168 0.73 1.98 -19.67
CA PRO A 168 0.11 0.88 -18.96
C PRO A 168 0.91 0.53 -17.71
N ARG A 169 0.18 0.40 -16.59
CA ARG A 169 0.74 0.17 -15.26
C ARG A 169 1.59 -1.09 -15.29
N VAL A 170 2.88 -0.97 -15.00
CA VAL A 170 3.74 -2.15 -14.79
C VAL A 170 3.37 -2.73 -13.44
N GLU A 171 2.44 -3.68 -13.47
CA GLU A 171 2.10 -4.53 -12.33
C GLU A 171 3.39 -5.15 -11.78
N ASP A 172 3.57 -5.07 -10.46
CA ASP A 172 4.67 -5.73 -9.77
C ASP A 172 4.13 -7.01 -9.12
N PRO A 173 4.35 -8.19 -9.73
CA PRO A 173 3.77 -9.43 -9.24
C PRO A 173 4.38 -9.76 -7.88
N LEU A 174 3.53 -9.96 -6.87
CA LEU A 174 3.95 -10.39 -5.53
C LEU A 174 4.81 -11.67 -5.52
N SER A 175 4.83 -12.43 -6.62
CA SER A 175 5.62 -13.64 -6.84
C SER A 175 7.09 -13.39 -7.24
N ARG A 176 7.52 -12.16 -7.58
CA ARG A 176 8.89 -11.88 -8.04
C ARG A 176 9.78 -11.30 -6.95
N LEU A 177 10.86 -12.00 -6.63
CA LEU A 177 11.91 -11.51 -5.73
C LEU A 177 12.74 -10.41 -6.42
N THR A 178 12.24 -9.19 -6.35
CA THR A 178 12.90 -8.00 -6.93
C THR A 178 13.36 -7.07 -5.80
N GLY A 179 14.63 -6.66 -5.84
CA GLY A 179 15.18 -5.62 -4.95
C GLY A 179 14.72 -4.21 -5.36
N PHE A 180 14.65 -3.26 -4.41
CA PHE A 180 14.12 -1.90 -4.65
C PHE A 180 14.75 -1.21 -5.87
N THR A 181 16.08 -1.26 -6.03
CA THR A 181 16.77 -0.57 -7.14
C THR A 181 16.23 -1.04 -8.49
N LYS A 182 16.15 -2.36 -8.70
CA LYS A 182 15.62 -2.95 -9.93
C LYS A 182 14.12 -2.68 -10.11
N LYS A 183 13.35 -2.72 -9.02
CA LYS A 183 11.91 -2.40 -9.02
C LYS A 183 11.63 -0.97 -9.49
N MET A 184 12.37 0.01 -8.99
CA MET A 184 12.18 1.41 -9.36
C MET A 184 12.68 1.71 -10.78
N GLN A 185 13.81 1.13 -11.20
CA GLN A 185 14.28 1.21 -12.59
C GLN A 185 13.27 0.63 -13.59
N GLN A 186 12.63 -0.49 -13.26
CA GLN A 186 11.55 -1.09 -14.08
C GLN A 186 10.29 -0.21 -14.17
N ARG A 187 10.10 0.70 -13.20
CA ARG A 187 9.05 1.71 -13.17
C ARG A 187 9.52 3.08 -13.71
N GLY A 188 10.68 3.15 -14.37
CA GLY A 188 11.22 4.37 -14.99
C GLY A 188 11.87 5.40 -14.05
N PHE A 189 11.77 5.22 -12.74
CA PHE A 189 12.39 6.11 -11.75
C PHE A 189 13.91 5.93 -11.67
N ARG A 190 14.63 6.95 -11.20
CA ARG A 190 16.04 6.88 -10.81
C ARG A 190 16.16 6.60 -9.30
N PRO A 191 16.39 5.35 -8.87
CA PRO A 191 16.52 5.03 -7.46
C PRO A 191 17.88 5.44 -6.89
N ASP A 192 17.85 5.95 -5.67
CA ASP A 192 19.04 6.18 -4.86
C ASP A 192 18.78 5.82 -3.39
N SER A 193 19.77 6.03 -2.52
CA SER A 193 19.63 5.72 -1.10
C SER A 193 20.51 6.59 -0.23
N VAL A 194 19.95 7.02 0.91
CA VAL A 194 20.66 7.70 1.97
C VAL A 194 20.75 6.76 3.16
N TRP A 195 21.97 6.43 3.57
CA TRP A 195 22.21 5.60 4.73
C TRP A 195 22.00 6.42 6.01
N LEU A 196 21.13 5.92 6.89
CA LEU A 196 20.88 6.47 8.23
C LEU A 196 21.73 5.76 9.27
N GLU A 197 21.96 4.45 9.10
CA GLU A 197 22.78 3.62 9.98
C GLU A 197 23.37 2.44 9.18
N ARG A 198 24.63 2.10 9.44
CA ARG A 198 25.27 0.86 8.99
C ARG A 198 26.27 0.41 10.05
N GLY A 199 26.03 -0.72 10.70
CA GLY A 199 26.90 -1.21 11.76
C GLY A 199 26.62 -2.65 12.15
N ILE A 200 27.48 -3.20 13.01
CA ILE A 200 27.29 -4.53 13.62
C ILE A 200 26.83 -4.32 15.06
N ARG A 201 25.78 -5.06 15.47
CA ARG A 201 25.27 -5.06 16.84
C ARG A 201 24.80 -6.47 17.23
N ALA A 202 24.51 -6.67 18.52
CA ALA A 202 23.81 -7.86 18.96
C ALA A 202 22.42 -7.97 18.29
N ALA A 203 22.02 -9.20 17.97
CA ALA A 203 20.68 -9.49 17.47
C ALA A 203 19.62 -9.27 18.57
N ASN A 204 18.51 -8.66 18.21
CA ASN A 204 17.32 -8.57 19.06
C ASN A 204 16.54 -9.91 19.03
N ARG A 205 15.50 -10.05 19.87
CA ARG A 205 14.74 -11.31 19.97
C ARG A 205 14.08 -11.73 18.67
N ASP A 206 13.50 -10.80 17.94
CA ASP A 206 12.76 -11.08 16.70
C ASP A 206 13.73 -11.48 15.58
N GLU A 207 14.90 -10.82 15.52
CA GLU A 207 16.01 -11.19 14.64
C GLU A 207 16.55 -12.59 14.95
N LEU A 208 16.77 -12.92 16.22
CA LEU A 208 17.21 -14.27 16.62
C LEU A 208 16.23 -15.34 16.15
N VAL A 209 14.92 -15.11 16.30
CA VAL A 209 13.85 -16.04 15.90
C VAL A 209 13.75 -16.14 14.37
N HIS A 210 13.64 -15.02 13.66
CA HIS A 210 13.41 -15.02 12.21
C HIS A 210 14.63 -15.42 11.38
N LEU A 211 15.85 -15.14 11.86
CA LEU A 211 17.10 -15.55 11.20
C LEU A 211 17.63 -16.91 11.69
N GLY A 212 17.00 -17.52 12.70
CA GLY A 212 17.43 -18.82 13.26
C GLY A 212 18.81 -18.76 13.90
N LEU A 213 19.10 -17.70 14.65
CA LEU A 213 20.42 -17.44 15.23
C LEU A 213 20.51 -17.86 16.70
N SER A 214 21.70 -18.28 17.12
CA SER A 214 22.00 -18.58 18.53
C SER A 214 21.95 -17.31 19.40
N PRO A 215 21.54 -17.40 20.68
CA PRO A 215 21.59 -16.27 21.61
C PRO A 215 22.97 -15.61 21.66
N GLY A 216 23.01 -14.27 21.62
CA GLY A 216 24.25 -13.50 21.58
C GLY A 216 24.90 -13.37 20.20
N ALA A 217 24.32 -13.95 19.14
CA ALA A 217 24.78 -13.71 17.77
C ALA A 217 24.72 -12.23 17.38
N ALA A 218 25.66 -11.81 16.52
CA ALA A 218 25.71 -10.47 15.96
C ALA A 218 25.03 -10.41 14.59
N VAL A 219 24.38 -9.28 14.32
CA VAL A 219 23.79 -8.92 13.02
C VAL A 219 24.38 -7.61 12.50
N THR A 220 24.48 -7.53 11.19
CA THR A 220 24.68 -6.28 10.46
C THR A 220 23.33 -5.59 10.33
N SER A 221 23.22 -4.46 11.04
CA SER A 221 22.08 -3.54 11.10
C SER A 221 22.24 -2.47 10.03
N LEU A 222 21.25 -2.38 9.16
CA LEU A 222 21.21 -1.48 8.01
C LEU A 222 19.95 -0.64 8.08
N ARG A 223 20.09 0.69 8.13
CA ARG A 223 18.97 1.63 8.11
C ARG A 223 19.16 2.63 6.98
N ARG A 224 18.19 2.75 6.08
CA ARG A 224 18.31 3.66 4.92
C ARG A 224 16.98 4.23 4.47
N LEU A 225 17.02 5.47 3.98
CA LEU A 225 15.98 6.03 3.14
C LEU A 225 16.18 5.47 1.73
N ARG A 226 15.12 4.90 1.16
CA ARG A 226 15.06 4.52 -0.24
C ARG A 226 14.33 5.61 -1.01
N ARG A 227 15.01 6.19 -1.99
CA ARG A 227 14.52 7.33 -2.76
C ARG A 227 14.34 6.98 -4.23
N ALA A 228 13.45 7.69 -4.89
CA ALA A 228 13.28 7.72 -6.33
C ALA A 228 13.12 9.18 -6.76
N ASP A 229 13.94 9.63 -7.71
CA ASP A 229 14.01 11.02 -8.19
C ASP A 229 14.09 12.06 -7.05
N GLY A 230 14.82 11.72 -5.98
CA GLY A 230 15.00 12.56 -4.79
C GLY A 230 13.85 12.52 -3.77
N ILE A 231 12.72 11.87 -4.06
CA ILE A 231 11.57 11.71 -3.15
C ILE A 231 11.80 10.48 -2.26
N VAL A 232 11.52 10.58 -0.96
CA VAL A 232 11.56 9.43 -0.03
C VAL A 232 10.34 8.54 -0.25
N MET A 233 10.59 7.32 -0.73
CA MET A 233 9.57 6.33 -1.09
C MET A 233 9.37 5.29 0.02
N ALA A 234 10.46 4.94 0.72
CA ALA A 234 10.43 4.02 1.84
C ALA A 234 11.55 4.26 2.85
N VAL A 235 11.32 3.86 4.10
CA VAL A 235 12.37 3.65 5.10
C VAL A 235 12.59 2.14 5.24
N GLU A 236 13.82 1.69 5.06
CA GLU A 236 14.20 0.27 5.09
C GLU A 236 15.11 -0.02 6.28
N HIS A 237 14.71 -0.98 7.11
CA HIS A 237 15.44 -1.52 8.26
C HIS A 237 15.77 -2.99 7.96
N SER A 238 17.04 -3.33 7.76
CA SER A 238 17.47 -4.67 7.36
C SER A 238 18.50 -5.23 8.32
N ALA A 239 18.28 -6.47 8.76
CA ALA A 239 19.18 -7.25 9.62
C ALA A 239 19.65 -8.49 8.86
N LEU A 240 20.97 -8.68 8.80
CA LEU A 240 21.61 -9.85 8.22
C LEU A 240 22.61 -10.44 9.23
N PRO A 241 22.80 -11.76 9.32
CA PRO A 241 23.82 -12.35 10.18
C PRO A 241 25.21 -11.75 9.88
N ALA A 242 25.95 -11.30 10.89
CA ALA A 242 27.22 -10.57 10.68
C ALA A 242 28.27 -11.40 9.92
N ALA A 243 28.24 -12.73 10.02
CA ALA A 243 29.09 -13.62 9.22
C ALA A 243 28.83 -13.51 7.70
N ILE A 244 27.61 -13.16 7.29
CA ILE A 244 27.24 -12.98 5.87
C ILE A 244 27.69 -11.60 5.38
N VAL A 245 27.59 -10.56 6.23
CA VAL A 245 27.99 -9.19 5.88
C VAL A 245 28.93 -8.63 6.96
N PRO A 246 30.22 -9.02 6.99
CA PRO A 246 31.16 -8.66 8.05
C PRO A 246 31.68 -7.22 7.95
N ASP A 247 31.54 -6.59 6.77
CA ASP A 247 31.75 -5.16 6.58
C ASP A 247 30.46 -4.51 6.03
N PRO A 248 29.69 -3.80 6.87
CA PRO A 248 28.52 -3.04 6.45
C PRO A 248 28.84 -1.86 5.51
N GLN A 249 30.06 -1.30 5.53
CA GLN A 249 30.42 -0.13 4.73
C GLN A 249 30.75 -0.49 3.28
N ALA A 250 31.21 -1.72 3.01
CA ALA A 250 31.38 -2.27 1.67
C ALA A 250 30.07 -2.39 0.86
N ILE A 251 28.90 -2.21 1.49
CA ILE A 251 27.62 -2.21 0.79
C ILE A 251 27.41 -0.86 0.06
N GLY A 252 27.48 -0.90 -1.27
CA GLY A 252 27.15 0.21 -2.15
C GLY A 252 25.63 0.47 -2.28
N VAL A 253 25.15 0.73 -3.50
CA VAL A 253 23.76 1.13 -3.78
C VAL A 253 22.74 -0.01 -3.57
N SER A 254 23.16 -1.26 -3.78
CA SER A 254 22.30 -2.44 -3.80
C SER A 254 22.82 -3.53 -2.87
N LEU A 255 22.02 -3.87 -1.85
CA LEU A 255 22.30 -4.99 -0.94
C LEU A 255 22.33 -6.31 -1.71
N TYR A 256 21.38 -6.54 -2.62
CA TYR A 256 21.26 -7.80 -3.34
C TYR A 256 22.42 -8.02 -4.29
N SER A 257 22.89 -6.97 -4.97
CA SER A 257 24.06 -7.06 -5.85
C SER A 257 25.36 -7.33 -5.07
N TYR A 258 25.49 -6.78 -3.85
CA TYR A 258 26.59 -7.11 -2.94
C TYR A 258 26.54 -8.58 -2.50
N LEU A 259 25.35 -9.10 -2.18
CA LEU A 259 25.15 -10.50 -1.79
C LEU A 259 25.42 -11.47 -2.96
N GLU A 260 24.91 -11.18 -4.15
CA GLU A 260 25.14 -11.92 -5.40
C GLU A 260 26.64 -12.02 -5.72
N GLN A 261 27.37 -10.90 -5.66
CA GLN A 261 28.82 -10.86 -5.92
C GLN A 261 29.65 -11.71 -4.94
N ARG A 262 29.09 -12.04 -3.76
CA ARG A 262 29.73 -12.89 -2.75
C ARG A 262 29.18 -14.32 -2.72
N GLY A 263 28.36 -14.71 -3.70
CA GLY A 263 27.74 -16.04 -3.78
C GLY A 263 26.61 -16.27 -2.76
N MET A 264 26.18 -15.23 -2.04
CA MET A 264 25.20 -15.30 -0.96
C MET A 264 23.82 -14.76 -1.39
N ALA A 265 23.43 -15.00 -2.64
CA ALA A 265 22.20 -14.49 -3.22
C ALA A 265 20.96 -14.96 -2.45
N VAL A 266 19.99 -14.05 -2.27
CA VAL A 266 18.65 -14.40 -1.80
C VAL A 266 17.90 -15.03 -2.97
N VAL A 267 17.52 -16.31 -2.86
CA VAL A 267 16.83 -17.05 -3.94
C VAL A 267 15.34 -17.25 -3.70
N ARG A 268 14.91 -17.16 -2.44
CA ARG A 268 13.52 -17.27 -2.00
C ARG A 268 13.27 -16.22 -0.93
N ALA A 269 12.07 -15.65 -0.88
CA ALA A 269 11.65 -14.83 0.25
C ALA A 269 10.23 -15.17 0.68
N LEU A 270 9.95 -14.96 1.96
CA LEU A 270 8.59 -14.83 2.49
C LEU A 270 8.33 -13.35 2.74
N GLN A 271 7.13 -12.86 2.41
CA GLN A 271 6.74 -11.47 2.64
C GLN A 271 5.41 -11.41 3.40
N HIS A 272 5.35 -10.53 4.40
CA HIS A 272 4.16 -10.23 5.19
C HIS A 272 3.87 -8.73 5.10
N PHE A 273 2.60 -8.40 4.83
CA PHE A 273 2.14 -7.04 4.55
C PHE A 273 1.20 -6.60 5.68
N ARG A 274 1.41 -5.38 6.19
CA ARG A 274 0.62 -4.80 7.28
C ARG A 274 0.36 -3.32 7.00
N ALA A 275 -0.87 -2.85 7.15
CA ALA A 275 -1.14 -1.42 7.22
C ALA A 275 -0.78 -0.90 8.63
N VAL A 276 -0.11 0.25 8.70
CA VAL A 276 0.20 0.96 9.94
C VAL A 276 0.00 2.46 9.76
N ASN A 277 -0.07 3.21 10.85
CA ASN A 277 0.03 4.66 10.84
C ASN A 277 1.47 5.10 11.13
N ALA A 278 1.96 6.11 10.42
CA ALA A 278 3.31 6.65 10.60
C ALA A 278 3.54 7.13 12.04
N THR A 279 4.60 6.64 12.69
CA THR A 279 5.12 7.24 13.93
C THR A 279 5.74 8.59 13.62
N SER A 280 5.90 9.46 14.61
CA SER A 280 6.53 10.78 14.41
C SER A 280 7.92 10.68 13.80
N GLU A 281 8.72 9.67 14.17
CA GLU A 281 10.05 9.44 13.58
C GLU A 281 9.97 9.11 12.08
N ILE A 282 9.16 8.12 11.71
CA ILE A 282 9.01 7.72 10.30
C ILE A 282 8.40 8.86 9.48
N ALA A 283 7.42 9.58 10.04
CA ALA A 283 6.80 10.74 9.39
C ALA A 283 7.84 11.84 9.07
N SER A 284 8.69 12.20 10.03
CA SER A 284 9.78 13.16 9.81
C SER A 284 10.85 12.65 8.83
N LEU A 285 11.15 11.34 8.81
CA LEU A 285 12.09 10.74 7.87
C LEU A 285 11.56 10.70 6.42
N MET A 286 10.24 10.67 6.24
CA MET A 286 9.58 10.54 4.93
C MET A 286 8.98 11.85 4.38
N ASP A 287 9.06 12.94 5.15
CA ASP A 287 8.43 14.23 4.86
C ASP A 287 6.91 14.09 4.60
N ILE A 288 6.22 13.50 5.59
CA ILE A 288 4.77 13.27 5.61
C ILE A 288 4.17 13.65 6.97
N GLU A 289 2.84 13.73 7.05
CA GLU A 289 2.15 14.01 8.31
C GLU A 289 2.26 12.83 9.30
N PRO A 290 2.40 13.09 10.61
CA PRO A 290 2.27 12.07 11.62
C PRO A 290 0.92 11.35 11.50
N ARG A 291 0.93 10.02 11.67
CA ARG A 291 -0.21 9.13 11.50
C ARG A 291 -0.71 8.91 10.06
N SER A 292 -0.06 9.45 9.01
CA SER A 292 -0.32 9.05 7.62
C SER A 292 -0.32 7.52 7.47
N ALA A 293 -1.15 6.98 6.58
CA ALA A 293 -1.17 5.54 6.30
C ALA A 293 0.16 5.10 5.66
N LEU A 294 0.68 3.96 6.07
CA LEU A 294 1.87 3.33 5.51
C LEU A 294 1.65 1.83 5.36
N LEU A 295 2.27 1.25 4.35
CA LEU A 295 2.35 -0.19 4.17
C LEU A 295 3.69 -0.70 4.70
N VAL A 296 3.68 -1.48 5.76
CA VAL A 296 4.86 -2.19 6.27
C VAL A 296 4.97 -3.54 5.59
N ILE A 297 6.12 -3.76 4.96
CA ILE A 297 6.49 -5.01 4.31
C ILE A 297 7.63 -5.66 5.10
N THR A 298 7.32 -6.71 5.84
CA THR A 298 8.33 -7.55 6.49
C THR A 298 8.74 -8.66 5.52
N ARG A 299 10.01 -8.73 5.15
CA ARG A 299 10.59 -9.74 4.25
C ARG A 299 11.59 -10.61 5.01
N ILE A 300 11.48 -11.93 4.86
CA ILE A 300 12.51 -12.89 5.27
C ILE A 300 13.11 -13.50 4.01
N GLY A 301 14.39 -13.23 3.75
CA GLY A 301 15.13 -13.73 2.60
C GLY A 301 15.95 -14.97 2.94
N TYR A 302 15.96 -15.96 2.03
CA TYR A 302 16.62 -17.25 2.19
C TYR A 302 17.69 -17.48 1.10
N SER A 303 18.83 -18.07 1.50
CA SER A 303 19.88 -18.54 0.57
C SER A 303 19.47 -19.82 -0.17
N ALA A 304 20.30 -20.25 -1.12
CA ALA A 304 20.15 -21.54 -1.81
C ALA A 304 20.04 -22.73 -0.83
N ASP A 305 20.79 -22.70 0.27
CA ASP A 305 20.78 -23.72 1.33
C ASP A 305 19.57 -23.62 2.28
N GLN A 306 18.53 -22.88 1.87
CA GLN A 306 17.29 -22.64 2.63
C GLN A 306 17.46 -21.94 4.00
N ARG A 307 18.66 -21.43 4.30
CA ARG A 307 18.92 -20.65 5.53
C ARG A 307 18.34 -19.25 5.40
N ALA A 308 17.73 -18.73 6.47
CA ALA A 308 17.38 -17.31 6.55
C ALA A 308 18.65 -16.47 6.63
N ILE A 309 18.78 -15.48 5.74
CA ILE A 309 19.98 -14.62 5.61
C ILE A 309 19.64 -13.12 5.63
N GLU A 310 18.36 -12.76 5.49
CA GLU A 310 17.85 -11.40 5.50
C GLU A 310 16.54 -11.37 6.31
N LEU A 311 16.42 -10.38 7.20
CA LEU A 311 15.15 -9.90 7.76
C LEU A 311 15.07 -8.41 7.46
N THR A 312 14.06 -7.96 6.71
CA THR A 312 13.94 -6.58 6.27
C THR A 312 12.52 -6.07 6.49
N ASP A 313 12.37 -5.03 7.32
CA ASP A 313 11.14 -4.24 7.42
C ASP A 313 11.25 -3.01 6.51
N THR A 314 10.30 -2.86 5.59
CA THR A 314 10.20 -1.70 4.70
C THR A 314 8.91 -0.94 4.98
N TYR A 315 9.03 0.29 5.48
CA TYR A 315 7.92 1.23 5.65
C TYR A 315 7.72 1.96 4.33
N CYS A 316 6.69 1.57 3.58
CA CYS A 316 6.38 2.10 2.26
C CYS A 316 5.26 3.14 2.34
N ARG A 317 5.43 4.21 1.56
CA ARG A 317 4.37 5.16 1.25
C ARG A 317 3.31 4.53 0.33
N ASP A 318 2.04 4.69 0.68
CA ASP A 318 0.91 4.13 -0.05
C ASP A 318 0.74 4.76 -1.44
N ASP A 319 1.06 6.04 -1.58
CA ASP A 319 1.02 6.79 -2.84
C ASP A 319 2.00 6.30 -3.94
N TYR A 320 2.94 5.41 -3.61
CA TYR A 320 3.90 4.82 -4.57
C TYR A 320 3.96 3.28 -4.59
N TYR A 321 3.25 2.60 -3.69
CA TYR A 321 3.32 1.14 -3.51
C TYR A 321 1.96 0.45 -3.61
N ASP A 322 1.62 0.02 -4.83
CA ASP A 322 0.58 -0.97 -5.07
C ASP A 322 1.17 -2.36 -5.38
N PHE A 323 0.44 -3.40 -5.00
CA PHE A 323 0.81 -4.82 -5.07
C PHE A 323 -0.32 -5.66 -5.65
N VAL A 324 -0.01 -6.44 -6.69
CA VAL A 324 -0.96 -7.34 -7.34
C VAL A 324 -0.56 -8.80 -7.09
N ALA A 325 -1.53 -9.60 -6.64
CA ALA A 325 -1.43 -11.06 -6.57
C ALA A 325 -2.47 -11.69 -7.49
N GLU A 326 -2.01 -12.52 -8.42
CA GLU A 326 -2.87 -13.46 -9.13
C GLU A 326 -3.07 -14.70 -8.23
N LEU A 327 -4.31 -15.02 -7.89
CA LEU A 327 -4.65 -16.24 -7.15
C LEU A 327 -5.20 -17.27 -8.12
N ARG A 328 -4.72 -18.52 -8.03
CA ARG A 328 -5.21 -19.66 -8.81
C ARG A 328 -5.70 -20.75 -7.86
N GLN A 329 -6.76 -21.44 -8.29
CA GLN A 329 -7.38 -22.59 -7.62
C GLN A 329 -6.97 -23.90 -8.31
#